data_AF-A0A4Q3T547-F1
#
_entry.id   AF-A0A4Q3T547-F1
#
_cell.length_a   1.000
_cell.length_b   1.000
_cell.length_c   1.000
_cell.angle_alpha   90.00
_cell.angle_beta   90.00
_cell.angle_gamma   90.00
#
_symmetry.space_group_name_H-M   'P 1'
#
loop_
_entity.id
_entity.type
_entity.pdbx_description
1 polymer ?
#
loop_
_entity_poly.entity_id
_entity_poly.type
_entity_poly.pdbx_seq_one_letter_code
_entity_poly.pdbx_strand_id
1 'polypeptide(L)'
;MDAHPHVEVSEARLRRQDKVWLDVERRTSAFKTPQGWLVAVVMRDITDRKAAQTRLDLFQAAMDNSMDALVIVDRETIRFLAVNKTALEWYGVTHEEYFAQEPHTTAWKGATRRDLEDVYDRLIAVSPQPRVTSETRQRSDGSVLPVEVVRVALEIQGRWVVVVSERDVTERMAVQRKLQMLNTAINEAADPIFVVDPQDLAYLDVNEAAARVAGVPREELMRLGPLRFTRAIGVDEDDAAMRASYRNLISQHPQAVTSTISVRKPNGELLVFEAMRRAVLIDDAWVIVVVHHDITARHAAMQRLERVLAAMNEAADGIQVVDPVTMTYEDVNEAAARLFGLSRQEMMDMGPLRVSPNSRAAASLTSS
;
A
#
# COMPACT_ATOMS: atom_id res chain seq x y z
N MET A 1 -15.17 -44.86 70.48
CA MET A 1 -15.58 -43.99 69.36
C MET A 1 -14.30 -43.38 68.84
N ASP A 2 -13.67 -44.08 67.88
CA ASP A 2 -12.35 -43.72 67.38
C ASP A 2 -12.45 -42.42 66.57
N ALA A 3 -11.95 -41.34 67.15
CA ALA A 3 -11.80 -40.09 66.44
C ALA A 3 -10.60 -40.23 65.49
N HIS A 4 -10.87 -40.43 64.20
CA HIS A 4 -9.84 -40.33 63.18
C HIS A 4 -9.20 -38.92 63.25
N PRO A 5 -7.87 -38.81 63.24
CA PRO A 5 -7.21 -37.51 63.23
C PRO A 5 -7.57 -36.76 61.95
N HIS A 6 -8.28 -35.64 62.07
CA HIS A 6 -8.45 -34.70 60.96
C HIS A 6 -7.09 -34.08 60.64
N VAL A 7 -6.60 -34.32 59.43
CA VAL A 7 -5.41 -33.68 58.89
C VAL A 7 -5.84 -32.56 57.96
N GLU A 8 -5.49 -31.32 58.32
CA GLU A 8 -5.72 -30.15 57.49
C GLU A 8 -4.42 -29.78 56.75
N VAL A 9 -4.50 -29.66 55.43
CA VAL A 9 -3.38 -29.23 54.58
C VAL A 9 -3.66 -27.80 54.11
N SER A 10 -2.72 -26.88 54.36
CA SER A 10 -2.81 -25.48 53.94
C SER A 10 -1.45 -24.97 53.47
N GLU A 11 -1.43 -24.02 52.54
CA GLU A 11 -0.21 -23.32 52.16
C GLU A 11 -0.14 -21.95 52.83
N ALA A 12 1.05 -21.53 53.27
CA ALA A 12 1.26 -20.24 53.90
C ALA A 12 2.61 -19.65 53.51
N ARG A 13 2.71 -18.32 53.55
CA ARG A 13 3.98 -17.61 53.40
C ARG A 13 4.49 -17.21 54.77
N LEU A 14 5.70 -17.67 55.13
CA LEU A 14 6.33 -17.40 56.41
C LEU A 14 7.56 -16.53 56.23
N ARG A 15 7.83 -15.66 57.20
CA ARG A 15 9.07 -14.88 57.24
C ARG A 15 10.00 -15.47 58.29
N ARG A 16 11.19 -15.91 57.87
CA ARG A 16 12.27 -16.33 58.78
C ARG A 16 12.80 -15.11 59.57
N GLN A 17 13.50 -15.38 60.67
CA GLN A 17 14.15 -14.33 61.49
C GLN A 17 15.17 -13.49 60.70
N ASP A 18 15.83 -14.10 59.71
CA ASP A 18 16.73 -13.43 58.75
C ASP A 18 16.00 -12.63 57.66
N LYS A 19 14.67 -12.45 57.78
CA LYS A 19 13.79 -11.73 56.84
C LYS A 19 13.62 -12.39 55.46
N VAL A 20 14.08 -13.63 55.27
CA VAL A 20 13.78 -14.40 54.05
C VAL A 20 12.33 -14.91 54.10
N TRP A 21 11.61 -14.77 52.99
CA TRP A 21 10.26 -15.33 52.84
C TRP A 21 10.34 -16.76 52.31
N LEU A 22 9.60 -17.66 52.95
CA LEU A 22 9.43 -19.04 52.52
C LEU A 22 7.97 -19.32 52.22
N ASP A 23 7.71 -20.04 51.15
CA ASP A 23 6.44 -20.71 50.94
C ASP A 23 6.48 -22.08 51.61
N VAL A 24 5.50 -22.37 52.47
CA VAL A 24 5.42 -23.65 53.18
C VAL A 24 4.07 -24.33 52.97
N GLU A 25 4.09 -25.65 52.79
CA GLU A 25 2.91 -26.52 52.97
C GLU A 25 2.86 -26.94 54.44
N ARG A 26 1.75 -26.64 55.11
CA ARG A 26 1.49 -27.01 56.50
C ARG A 26 0.50 -28.16 56.55
N ARG A 27 0.85 -29.23 57.25
CA ARG A 27 -0.07 -30.30 57.65
C ARG A 27 -0.28 -30.24 59.14
N THR A 28 -1.51 -29.99 59.54
CA THR A 28 -1.90 -29.86 60.94
C THR A 28 -2.77 -31.04 61.33
N SER A 29 -2.43 -31.72 62.42
CA SER A 29 -3.21 -32.83 62.96
C SER A 29 -3.34 -32.68 64.46
N ALA A 30 -4.56 -32.83 64.98
CA ALA A 30 -4.84 -32.84 66.42
C ALA A 30 -5.03 -34.27 66.92
N PHE A 31 -4.48 -34.59 68.09
CA PHE A 31 -4.66 -35.88 68.74
C PHE A 31 -4.73 -35.74 70.26
N LYS A 32 -5.43 -36.68 70.91
CA LYS A 32 -5.66 -36.67 72.34
C LYS A 32 -4.59 -37.49 73.07
N THR A 33 -4.04 -36.92 74.15
CA THR A 33 -3.09 -37.58 75.06
C THR A 33 -3.66 -37.64 76.48
N PRO A 34 -3.07 -38.42 77.40
CA PRO A 34 -3.48 -38.44 78.81
C PRO A 34 -3.40 -37.06 79.51
N GLN A 35 -2.54 -36.15 79.03
CA GLN A 35 -2.40 -34.80 79.59
C GLN A 35 -3.27 -33.73 78.87
N GLY A 36 -4.00 -34.08 77.80
CA GLY A 36 -4.84 -33.15 77.04
C GLY A 36 -4.71 -33.30 75.53
N TRP A 37 -5.31 -32.36 74.78
CA TRP A 37 -5.17 -32.30 73.32
C TRP A 37 -3.82 -31.71 72.91
N LEU A 38 -3.15 -32.36 71.96
CA LEU A 38 -1.97 -31.83 71.29
C LEU A 38 -2.25 -31.60 69.81
N VAL A 39 -1.59 -30.59 69.24
CA VAL A 39 -1.62 -30.29 67.80
C VAL A 39 -0.20 -30.44 67.27
N ALA A 40 -0.01 -31.36 66.34
CA ALA A 40 1.22 -31.45 65.55
C ALA A 40 1.05 -30.64 64.26
N VAL A 41 2.04 -29.81 63.97
CA VAL A 41 2.15 -29.08 62.69
C VAL A 41 3.45 -29.51 62.03
N VAL A 42 3.34 -30.17 60.88
CA VAL A 42 4.47 -30.44 60.01
C VAL A 42 4.48 -29.37 58.92
N MET A 43 5.63 -28.72 58.72
CA MET A 43 5.79 -27.73 57.66
C MET A 43 6.85 -28.23 56.67
N ARG A 44 6.55 -28.16 55.38
CA ARG A 44 7.48 -28.46 54.30
C ARG A 44 7.75 -27.19 53.52
N ASP A 45 9.02 -26.85 53.35
CA ASP A 45 9.43 -25.77 52.45
C ASP A 45 9.13 -26.16 51.00
N ILE A 46 8.38 -25.31 50.32
CA ILE A 46 7.98 -25.45 48.91
C ILE A 46 8.40 -24.23 48.08
N THR A 47 9.28 -23.37 48.61
CA THR A 47 9.72 -22.12 47.97
C THR A 47 10.30 -22.37 46.58
N ASP A 48 11.25 -23.30 46.47
CA ASP A 48 11.89 -23.66 45.20
C ASP A 48 10.88 -24.27 44.22
N ARG A 49 9.97 -25.12 44.71
CA ARG A 49 8.91 -25.72 43.90
C ARG A 49 7.98 -24.66 43.31
N LYS A 50 7.53 -23.69 44.11
CA LYS A 50 6.69 -22.58 43.64
C LYS A 50 7.44 -21.67 42.70
N ALA A 51 8.69 -21.31 43.01
CA ALA A 51 9.50 -20.48 42.13
C ALA A 51 9.73 -21.15 40.76
N ALA A 52 9.98 -22.45 40.73
CA ALA A 52 10.08 -23.22 39.49
C ALA A 52 8.76 -23.23 38.71
N GLN A 53 7.63 -23.46 39.38
CA GLN A 53 6.31 -23.43 38.75
C GLN A 53 6.00 -22.05 38.15
N THR A 54 6.20 -20.97 38.92
CA THR A 54 5.97 -19.61 38.42
C THR A 54 6.85 -19.27 37.22
N ARG A 55 8.10 -19.75 37.18
CA ARG A 55 8.96 -19.56 35.99
C ARG A 55 8.43 -20.29 34.76
N LEU A 56 7.90 -21.50 34.94
CA LEU A 56 7.26 -22.25 33.85
C LEU A 56 5.99 -21.55 33.36
N ASP A 57 5.14 -21.09 34.29
CA ASP A 57 3.91 -20.37 33.96
C ASP A 57 4.21 -19.08 33.17
N LEU A 58 5.23 -18.32 33.60
CA LEU A 58 5.69 -17.12 32.90
C LEU A 58 6.26 -17.44 31.52
N PHE A 59 7.03 -18.52 31.38
CA PHE A 59 7.57 -18.95 30.10
C PHE A 59 6.45 -19.33 29.13
N GLN A 60 5.48 -20.12 29.59
CA GLN A 60 4.33 -20.53 28.78
C GLN A 60 3.47 -19.32 28.37
N ALA A 61 3.21 -18.39 29.30
CA ALA A 61 2.51 -17.15 28.99
C ALA A 61 3.26 -16.31 27.95
N ALA A 62 4.60 -16.21 28.03
CA ALA A 62 5.39 -15.48 27.04
C ALA A 62 5.34 -16.13 25.66
N MET A 63 5.41 -17.47 25.59
CA MET A 63 5.26 -18.22 24.34
C MET A 63 3.88 -18.01 23.72
N ASP A 64 2.81 -18.11 24.51
CA ASP A 64 1.42 -18.02 24.04
C ASP A 64 0.98 -16.60 23.65
N ASN A 65 1.67 -15.57 24.15
CA ASN A 65 1.43 -14.17 23.76
C ASN A 65 2.44 -13.65 22.72
N SER A 66 3.30 -14.53 22.19
CA SER A 66 4.17 -14.18 21.06
C SER A 66 3.32 -13.89 19.82
N MET A 67 3.63 -12.80 19.11
CA MET A 67 3.03 -12.52 17.80
C MET A 67 3.46 -13.52 16.73
N ASP A 68 4.59 -14.18 16.93
CA ASP A 68 5.10 -15.21 16.02
C ASP A 68 4.57 -16.58 16.44
N ALA A 69 4.31 -17.43 15.46
CA ALA A 69 4.03 -18.85 15.66
C ALA A 69 5.33 -19.56 16.07
N LEU A 70 5.30 -20.23 17.22
CA LEU A 70 6.47 -20.89 17.80
C LEU A 70 6.22 -22.40 17.88
N VAL A 71 7.17 -23.16 17.35
CA VAL A 71 7.13 -24.62 17.32
C VAL A 71 8.49 -25.17 17.72
N ILE A 72 8.50 -26.18 18.59
CA ILE A 72 9.72 -26.90 18.95
C ILE A 72 9.59 -28.32 18.42
N VAL A 73 10.59 -28.77 17.67
CA VAL A 73 10.64 -30.11 17.08
C VAL A 73 11.81 -30.87 17.67
N ASP A 74 11.58 -32.12 18.02
CA ASP A 74 12.64 -33.05 18.36
C ASP A 74 13.38 -33.52 17.10
N ARG A 75 14.71 -33.40 17.10
CA ARG A 75 15.52 -33.85 15.96
C ARG A 75 15.46 -35.37 15.78
N GLU A 76 15.52 -36.16 16.85
CA GLU A 76 15.66 -37.62 16.75
C GLU A 76 14.39 -38.28 16.22
N THR A 77 13.25 -37.96 16.84
CA THR A 77 11.96 -38.56 16.47
C THR A 77 11.25 -37.84 15.34
N ILE A 78 11.65 -36.59 15.03
CA ILE A 78 10.93 -35.68 14.13
C ILE A 78 9.46 -35.57 14.57
N ARG A 79 9.27 -35.15 15.83
CA ARG A 79 7.96 -34.93 16.44
C ARG A 79 7.92 -33.57 17.13
N PHE A 80 6.74 -32.97 17.18
CA PHE A 80 6.54 -31.74 17.93
C PHE A 80 6.74 -32.00 19.42
N LEU A 81 7.49 -31.13 20.08
CA LEU A 81 7.68 -31.09 21.52
C LEU A 81 6.83 -29.99 22.15
N ALA A 82 6.65 -28.87 21.45
CA ALA A 82 5.84 -27.75 21.90
C ALA A 82 5.31 -26.95 20.70
N VAL A 83 4.18 -26.30 20.91
CA VAL A 83 3.57 -25.33 20.00
C VAL A 83 2.93 -24.23 20.85
N ASN A 84 3.01 -22.98 20.42
CA ASN A 84 2.29 -21.90 21.11
C ASN A 84 0.88 -21.72 20.57
N LYS A 85 0.05 -20.99 21.31
CA LYS A 85 -1.31 -20.65 20.92
C LYS A 85 -1.40 -19.97 19.54
N THR A 86 -0.50 -19.04 19.24
CA THR A 86 -0.48 -18.30 17.96
C THR A 86 -0.35 -19.21 16.75
N ALA A 87 0.50 -20.24 16.80
CA ALA A 87 0.63 -21.22 15.72
C ALA A 87 -0.68 -21.99 15.50
N LEU A 88 -1.34 -22.42 16.57
CA LEU A 88 -2.63 -23.14 16.48
C LEU A 88 -3.72 -22.27 15.86
N GLU A 89 -3.79 -20.99 16.25
CA GLU A 89 -4.73 -20.01 15.70
C GLU A 89 -4.46 -19.72 14.22
N TRP A 90 -3.19 -19.55 13.83
CA TRP A 90 -2.81 -19.30 12.43
C TRP A 90 -3.14 -20.46 11.52
N TYR A 91 -2.92 -21.68 11.99
CA TYR A 91 -3.15 -22.89 11.21
C TYR A 91 -4.60 -23.38 11.28
N GLY A 92 -5.41 -22.84 12.19
CA GLY A 92 -6.83 -23.18 12.34
C GLY A 92 -7.01 -24.64 12.74
N VAL A 93 -6.16 -25.14 13.65
CA VAL A 93 -6.19 -26.52 14.15
C VAL A 93 -6.10 -26.53 15.67
N THR A 94 -6.67 -27.56 16.27
CA THR A 94 -6.52 -27.80 17.71
C THR A 94 -5.12 -28.31 18.04
N HIS A 95 -4.73 -28.21 19.31
CA HIS A 95 -3.46 -28.77 19.80
C HIS A 95 -3.35 -30.27 19.51
N GLU A 96 -4.43 -31.03 19.73
CA GLU A 96 -4.47 -32.48 19.50
C GLU A 96 -4.29 -32.81 18.01
N GLU A 97 -4.96 -32.09 17.12
CA GLU A 97 -4.82 -32.25 15.67
C GLU A 97 -3.42 -31.85 15.18
N TYR A 98 -2.80 -30.82 15.77
CA TYR A 98 -1.44 -30.40 15.40
C TYR A 98 -0.41 -31.46 15.80
N PHE A 99 -0.52 -32.03 17.00
CA PHE A 99 0.39 -33.07 17.49
C PHE A 99 0.17 -34.44 16.84
N ALA A 100 -1.01 -34.70 16.27
CA ALA A 100 -1.28 -35.91 15.49
C ALA A 100 -0.58 -35.88 14.11
N GLN A 101 -0.21 -34.69 13.63
CA GLN A 101 0.51 -34.51 12.37
C GLN A 101 2.01 -34.69 12.55
N GLU A 102 2.71 -34.89 11.43
CA GLU A 102 4.16 -34.92 11.43
C GLU A 102 4.75 -33.56 11.02
N PRO A 103 5.88 -33.13 11.59
CA PRO A 103 6.51 -31.86 11.22
C PRO A 103 6.76 -31.67 9.72
N HIS A 104 7.01 -32.75 8.98
CA HIS A 104 7.23 -32.65 7.53
C HIS A 104 5.94 -32.35 6.75
N THR A 105 4.76 -32.71 7.26
CA THR A 105 3.48 -32.42 6.60
C THR A 105 3.06 -30.96 6.78
N THR A 106 3.57 -30.29 7.80
CA THR A 106 3.27 -28.87 8.09
C THR A 106 4.34 -27.90 7.59
N ALA A 107 5.53 -28.39 7.24
CA ALA A 107 6.65 -27.56 6.81
C ALA A 107 6.42 -26.88 5.45
N TRP A 108 6.65 -27.57 4.33
CA TRP A 108 6.33 -27.05 3.01
C TRP A 108 5.70 -28.16 2.16
N LYS A 109 4.96 -27.74 1.13
CA LYS A 109 4.22 -28.69 0.28
C LYS A 109 5.19 -29.69 -0.36
N GLY A 110 4.94 -30.98 -0.10
CA GLY A 110 5.74 -32.09 -0.63
C GLY A 110 7.03 -32.37 0.15
N ALA A 111 7.26 -31.73 1.30
CA ALA A 111 8.39 -32.07 2.16
C ALA A 111 8.26 -33.50 2.68
N THR A 112 9.38 -34.22 2.69
CA THR A 112 9.49 -35.53 3.31
C THR A 112 10.16 -35.43 4.66
N ARG A 113 10.03 -36.48 5.49
CA ARG A 113 10.77 -36.58 6.74
C ARG A 113 12.28 -36.40 6.54
N ARG A 114 12.84 -37.01 5.48
CA ARG A 114 14.27 -36.94 5.16
C ARG A 114 14.71 -35.51 4.84
N ASP A 115 13.87 -34.74 4.16
CA ASP A 115 14.21 -33.34 3.86
C ASP A 115 14.36 -32.50 5.13
N LEU A 116 13.49 -32.73 6.13
CA LEU A 116 13.62 -32.08 7.44
C LEU A 116 14.86 -32.55 8.19
N GLU A 117 15.16 -33.84 8.17
CA GLU A 117 16.39 -34.38 8.77
C GLU A 117 17.63 -33.68 8.20
N ASP A 118 17.73 -33.56 6.88
CA ASP A 118 18.83 -32.87 6.20
C ASP A 118 18.87 -31.37 6.53
N VAL A 119 17.71 -30.70 6.63
CA VAL A 119 17.64 -29.29 7.07
C VAL A 119 18.16 -29.14 8.49
N TYR A 120 17.73 -30.02 9.40
CA TYR A 120 18.10 -29.93 10.80
C TYR A 120 19.57 -30.29 11.03
N ASP A 121 20.13 -31.26 10.30
CA ASP A 121 21.56 -31.59 10.39
C ASP A 121 22.45 -30.42 9.96
N ARG A 122 22.04 -29.70 8.91
CA ARG A 122 22.70 -28.46 8.52
C ARG A 122 22.59 -27.36 9.57
N LEU A 123 21.48 -27.26 10.29
CA LEU A 123 21.32 -26.30 11.40
C LEU A 123 22.18 -26.68 12.60
N ILE A 124 22.27 -27.97 12.93
CA ILE A 124 23.12 -28.49 14.01
C ILE A 124 24.59 -28.19 13.73
N ALA A 125 25.04 -28.37 12.48
CA ALA A 125 26.41 -28.09 12.07
C ALA A 125 26.85 -26.62 12.28
N VAL A 126 25.89 -25.69 12.35
CA VAL A 126 26.13 -24.26 12.59
C VAL A 126 25.52 -23.77 13.91
N SER A 127 25.08 -24.67 14.78
CA SER A 127 24.43 -24.32 16.05
C SER A 127 25.35 -23.44 16.93
N PRO A 128 24.80 -22.44 17.65
CA PRO A 128 23.40 -22.03 17.75
C PRO A 128 23.02 -20.90 16.76
N GLN A 129 23.62 -20.84 15.56
CA GLN A 129 23.31 -19.78 14.60
C GLN A 129 21.91 -19.95 14.00
N PRO A 130 21.09 -18.88 13.96
CA PRO A 130 19.79 -18.91 13.32
C PRO A 130 19.92 -18.94 11.80
N ARG A 131 18.98 -19.63 11.15
CA ARG A 131 18.77 -19.54 9.71
C ARG A 131 17.41 -18.94 9.43
N VAL A 132 17.38 -17.94 8.56
CA VAL A 132 16.16 -17.25 8.12
C VAL A 132 15.83 -17.65 6.69
N THR A 133 14.57 -17.98 6.42
CA THR A 133 14.06 -18.29 5.09
C THR A 133 12.69 -17.64 4.87
N SER A 134 12.37 -17.25 3.64
CA SER A 134 11.01 -16.87 3.26
C SER A 134 10.31 -18.08 2.67
N GLU A 135 9.18 -18.45 3.25
CA GLU A 135 8.44 -19.66 2.92
C GLU A 135 6.94 -19.37 2.81
N THR A 136 6.22 -20.39 2.37
CA THR A 136 4.76 -20.33 2.23
C THR A 136 4.17 -21.53 2.92
N ARG A 137 3.25 -21.27 3.85
CA ARG A 137 2.52 -22.26 4.61
C ARG A 137 1.09 -22.37 4.10
N GLN A 138 0.44 -23.48 4.42
CA GLN A 138 -0.96 -23.71 4.09
C GLN A 138 -1.74 -23.91 5.39
N ARG A 139 -2.85 -23.18 5.53
CA ARG A 139 -3.78 -23.34 6.67
C ARG A 139 -4.69 -24.55 6.45
N SER A 140 -5.40 -24.98 7.50
CA SER A 140 -6.37 -26.08 7.43
C SER A 140 -7.50 -25.85 6.42
N ASP A 141 -7.91 -24.59 6.22
CA ASP A 141 -8.90 -24.17 5.22
C ASP A 141 -8.37 -24.13 3.77
N GLY A 142 -7.08 -24.46 3.58
CA GLY A 142 -6.41 -24.47 2.28
C GLY A 142 -5.83 -23.11 1.85
N SER A 143 -6.10 -22.03 2.58
CA SER A 143 -5.53 -20.72 2.31
C SER A 143 -4.02 -20.69 2.51
N VAL A 144 -3.37 -19.78 1.80
CA VAL A 144 -1.93 -19.65 1.76
C VAL A 144 -1.47 -18.54 2.70
N LEU A 145 -0.46 -18.84 3.52
CA LEU A 145 0.13 -17.91 4.48
C LEU A 145 1.63 -17.72 4.18
N PRO A 146 2.05 -16.56 3.64
CA PRO A 146 3.47 -16.26 3.50
C PRO A 146 4.09 -15.99 4.88
N VAL A 147 5.21 -16.66 5.17
CA VAL A 147 5.91 -16.55 6.45
C VAL A 147 7.40 -16.33 6.27
N GLU A 148 7.98 -15.54 7.16
CA GLU A 148 9.42 -15.56 7.41
C GLU A 148 9.70 -16.56 8.52
N VAL A 149 10.58 -17.53 8.26
CA VAL A 149 10.82 -18.65 9.17
C VAL A 149 12.25 -18.56 9.68
N VAL A 150 12.38 -18.47 11.00
CA VAL A 150 13.65 -18.53 11.71
C VAL A 150 13.78 -19.89 12.37
N ARG A 151 14.86 -20.61 12.08
CA ARG A 151 15.15 -21.91 12.70
C ARG A 151 16.49 -21.89 13.41
N VAL A 152 16.52 -22.42 14.62
CA VAL A 152 17.73 -22.60 15.44
C VAL A 152 17.74 -24.02 15.97
N ALA A 153 18.85 -24.73 15.80
CA ALA A 153 19.09 -26.00 16.50
C ALA A 153 19.81 -25.73 17.82
N LEU A 154 19.32 -26.33 18.91
CA LEU A 154 19.85 -26.21 20.26
C LEU A 154 20.03 -27.60 20.88
N GLU A 155 21.13 -27.81 21.59
CA GLU A 155 21.32 -29.00 22.41
C GLU A 155 20.86 -28.72 23.84
N ILE A 156 19.83 -29.42 24.30
CA ILE A 156 19.25 -29.26 25.63
C ILE A 156 19.27 -30.63 26.32
N GLN A 157 20.00 -30.74 27.43
CA GLN A 157 20.12 -31.98 28.21
C GLN A 157 20.56 -33.20 27.36
N GLY A 158 21.48 -32.97 26.40
CA GLY A 158 21.99 -34.02 25.49
C GLY A 158 21.03 -34.39 24.36
N ARG A 159 19.94 -33.63 24.16
CA ARG A 159 18.96 -33.83 23.09
C ARG A 159 18.95 -32.63 22.15
N TRP A 160 19.05 -32.88 20.84
CA TRP A 160 18.91 -31.84 19.83
C TRP A 160 17.44 -31.49 19.60
N VAL A 161 17.11 -30.22 19.78
CA VAL A 161 15.80 -29.65 19.47
C VAL A 161 15.95 -28.54 18.43
N VAL A 162 14.94 -28.39 17.58
CA VAL A 162 14.87 -27.29 16.62
C VAL A 162 13.74 -26.36 17.04
N VAL A 163 14.10 -25.13 17.37
CA VAL A 163 13.15 -24.05 17.62
C VAL A 163 12.86 -23.39 16.28
N VAL A 164 11.58 -23.35 15.93
CA VAL A 164 11.06 -22.70 14.72
C VAL A 164 10.18 -21.55 15.15
N SER A 165 10.51 -20.36 14.68
CA SER A 165 9.69 -19.16 14.81
C SER A 165 9.23 -18.75 13.41
N GLU A 166 7.93 -18.57 13.25
CA GLU A 166 7.31 -18.21 11.98
C GLU A 166 6.58 -16.89 12.15
N ARG A 167 6.91 -15.93 11.29
CA ARG A 167 6.35 -14.59 11.31
C ARG A 167 5.49 -14.36 10.08
N ASP A 168 4.24 -13.98 10.29
CA ASP A 168 3.32 -13.62 9.20
C ASP A 168 3.81 -12.34 8.53
N VAL A 169 4.03 -12.40 7.21
CA VAL A 169 4.45 -11.26 6.39
C VAL A 169 3.38 -10.83 5.39
N THR A 170 2.15 -11.31 5.54
CA THR A 170 1.01 -11.04 4.64
C THR A 170 0.78 -9.54 4.48
N GLU A 171 0.64 -8.82 5.59
CA GLU A 171 0.38 -7.38 5.58
C GLU A 171 1.54 -6.61 4.92
N ARG A 172 2.78 -6.93 5.31
CA ARG A 172 3.98 -6.31 4.74
C ARG A 172 4.05 -6.53 3.23
N MET A 173 3.80 -7.76 2.76
CA MET A 173 3.77 -8.07 1.33
C MET A 173 2.62 -7.38 0.60
N ALA A 174 1.43 -7.28 1.21
CA ALA A 174 0.29 -6.60 0.63
C ALA A 174 0.55 -5.10 0.45
N VAL A 175 1.12 -4.45 1.46
CA VAL A 175 1.55 -3.04 1.38
C VAL A 175 2.60 -2.85 0.29
N GLN A 176 3.63 -3.71 0.25
CA GLN A 176 4.67 -3.62 -0.78
C GLN A 176 4.11 -3.80 -2.20
N ARG A 177 3.22 -4.79 -2.40
CA ARG A 177 2.55 -5.00 -3.69
C ARG A 177 1.68 -3.81 -4.09
N LYS A 178 0.94 -3.22 -3.14
CA LYS A 178 0.12 -2.04 -3.39
C LYS A 178 0.98 -0.84 -3.80
N LEU A 179 2.09 -0.60 -3.11
CA LEU A 179 3.05 0.46 -3.47
C LEU A 179 3.65 0.21 -4.86
N GLN A 180 4.07 -1.02 -5.15
CA GLN A 180 4.60 -1.37 -6.47
C GLN A 180 3.56 -1.14 -7.57
N MET A 181 2.32 -1.59 -7.36
CA MET A 181 1.22 -1.40 -8.30
C MET A 181 0.94 0.10 -8.55
N LEU A 182 0.89 0.92 -7.50
CA LEU A 182 0.69 2.37 -7.63
C LEU A 182 1.86 3.04 -8.37
N ASN A 183 3.10 2.67 -8.05
CA ASN A 183 4.29 3.20 -8.73
C ASN A 183 4.28 2.83 -10.21
N THR A 184 3.94 1.58 -10.56
CA THR A 184 3.80 1.16 -11.96
C THR A 184 2.67 1.95 -12.65
N ALA A 185 1.50 2.10 -12.02
CA ALA A 185 0.39 2.85 -12.60
C ALA A 185 0.74 4.32 -12.87
N ILE A 186 1.45 4.98 -11.94
CA ILE A 186 1.91 6.36 -12.11
C ILE A 186 2.94 6.48 -13.24
N ASN A 187 3.87 5.53 -13.34
CA ASN A 187 4.92 5.52 -14.37
C ASN A 187 4.41 5.19 -15.77
N GLU A 188 3.39 4.34 -15.88
CA GLU A 188 2.74 4.00 -17.16
C GLU A 188 1.65 5.01 -17.58
N ALA A 189 1.32 5.99 -16.73
CA ALA A 189 0.39 7.06 -17.10
C ALA A 189 0.93 7.85 -18.30
N ALA A 190 0.05 8.17 -19.26
CA ALA A 190 0.44 8.90 -20.47
C ALA A 190 0.81 10.37 -20.18
N ASP A 191 0.12 10.98 -19.22
CA ASP A 191 0.33 12.37 -18.84
C ASP A 191 1.60 12.50 -17.96
N PRO A 192 2.49 13.47 -18.25
CA PRO A 192 3.55 13.86 -17.33
C PRO A 192 3.01 14.25 -15.96
N ILE A 193 3.57 13.63 -14.92
CA ILE A 193 3.27 13.91 -13.51
C ILE A 193 4.56 14.35 -12.83
N PHE A 194 4.49 15.46 -12.11
CA PHE A 194 5.56 16.00 -11.28
C PHE A 194 5.06 16.18 -9.85
N VAL A 195 5.89 15.81 -8.90
CA VAL A 195 5.68 16.01 -7.47
C VAL A 195 6.79 16.93 -7.00
N VAL A 196 6.42 18.09 -6.48
CA VAL A 196 7.35 19.19 -6.20
C VAL A 196 7.35 19.51 -4.71
N ASP A 197 8.54 19.69 -4.16
CA ASP A 197 8.76 20.34 -2.89
C ASP A 197 8.72 21.87 -3.08
N PRO A 198 7.72 22.58 -2.52
CA PRO A 198 7.61 24.03 -2.65
C PRO A 198 8.62 24.80 -1.80
N GLN A 199 9.25 24.18 -0.80
CA GLN A 199 10.26 24.80 0.05
C GLN A 199 11.64 24.71 -0.59
N ASP A 200 12.03 23.56 -1.09
CA ASP A 200 13.36 23.37 -1.68
C ASP A 200 13.40 23.65 -3.19
N LEU A 201 12.22 23.89 -3.80
CA LEU A 201 12.06 24.02 -5.25
C LEU A 201 12.72 22.85 -5.99
N ALA A 202 12.45 21.65 -5.49
CA ALA A 202 12.99 20.39 -5.98
C ALA A 202 11.87 19.46 -6.42
N TYR A 203 12.14 18.56 -7.36
CA TYR A 203 11.23 17.46 -7.63
C TYR A 203 11.43 16.38 -6.55
N LEU A 204 10.35 16.03 -5.85
CA LEU A 204 10.28 14.87 -4.96
C LEU A 204 10.08 13.59 -5.77
N ASP A 205 9.34 13.68 -6.87
CA ASP A 205 9.19 12.60 -7.84
C ASP A 205 8.74 13.15 -9.21
N VAL A 206 9.02 12.39 -10.27
CA VAL A 206 8.48 12.59 -11.63
C VAL A 206 8.21 11.21 -12.23
N ASN A 207 7.13 11.07 -13.00
CA ASN A 207 6.85 9.81 -13.68
C ASN A 207 7.66 9.64 -14.98
N GLU A 208 7.66 8.43 -15.56
CA GLU A 208 8.38 8.16 -16.82
C GLU A 208 7.85 8.97 -18.02
N ALA A 209 6.56 9.31 -18.05
CA ALA A 209 6.01 10.20 -19.08
C ALA A 209 6.64 11.60 -19.04
N ALA A 210 6.86 12.16 -17.85
CA ALA A 210 7.53 13.45 -17.69
C ALA A 210 8.95 13.45 -18.25
N ALA A 211 9.75 12.42 -17.95
CA ALA A 211 11.09 12.26 -18.49
C ALA A 211 11.09 12.13 -20.03
N ARG A 212 10.17 11.31 -20.57
CA ARG A 212 10.03 11.07 -22.01
C ARG A 212 9.64 12.34 -22.78
N VAL A 213 8.72 13.14 -22.24
CA VAL A 213 8.28 14.41 -22.82
C VAL A 213 9.38 15.47 -22.71
N ALA A 214 10.06 15.53 -21.57
CA ALA A 214 11.19 16.44 -21.35
C ALA A 214 12.40 16.11 -22.24
N GLY A 215 12.53 14.85 -22.67
CA GLY A 215 13.64 14.38 -23.51
C GLY A 215 14.95 14.19 -22.75
N VAL A 216 14.90 14.11 -21.42
CA VAL A 216 16.05 13.86 -20.54
C VAL A 216 15.77 12.68 -19.61
N PRO A 217 16.79 11.92 -19.18
CA PRO A 217 16.61 10.84 -18.22
C PRO A 217 15.93 11.32 -16.93
N ARG A 218 15.07 10.48 -16.35
CA ARG A 218 14.34 10.78 -15.10
C ARG A 218 15.25 11.29 -13.99
N GLU A 219 16.40 10.67 -13.79
CA GLU A 219 17.40 11.07 -12.77
C GLU A 219 18.01 12.45 -13.02
N GLU A 220 18.12 12.86 -14.29
CA GLU A 220 18.58 14.19 -14.65
C GLU A 220 17.48 15.22 -14.44
N LEU A 221 16.24 14.90 -14.86
CA LEU A 221 15.06 15.74 -14.62
C LEU A 221 14.87 16.03 -13.12
N MET A 222 14.97 15.00 -12.28
CA MET A 222 14.91 15.11 -10.83
C MET A 222 15.97 16.07 -10.26
N ARG A 223 17.19 16.05 -10.82
CA ARG A 223 18.30 16.93 -10.40
C ARG A 223 18.15 18.37 -10.86
N LEU A 224 17.46 18.63 -11.97
CA LEU A 224 17.23 19.98 -12.47
C LEU A 224 16.27 20.76 -11.55
N GLY A 225 15.24 20.08 -11.03
CA GLY A 225 14.17 20.71 -10.26
C GLY A 225 13.26 21.62 -11.13
N PRO A 226 12.11 22.05 -10.61
CA PRO A 226 11.13 22.86 -11.33
C PRO A 226 11.72 24.13 -11.92
N LEU A 227 12.46 24.92 -11.14
CA LEU A 227 12.95 26.24 -11.57
C LEU A 227 13.92 26.17 -12.76
N ARG A 228 14.89 25.24 -12.74
CA ARG A 228 15.84 25.11 -13.84
C ARG A 228 15.19 24.48 -15.07
N PHE A 229 14.29 23.52 -14.86
CA PHE A 229 13.57 22.90 -15.95
C PHE A 229 12.67 23.88 -16.69
N THR A 230 11.85 24.67 -15.97
CA THR A 230 10.98 25.69 -16.60
C THR A 230 11.79 26.73 -17.36
N ARG A 231 12.95 27.16 -16.83
CA ARG A 231 13.88 28.04 -17.55
C ARG A 231 14.43 27.40 -18.82
N ALA A 232 14.79 26.12 -18.79
CA ALA A 232 15.33 25.41 -19.95
C ALA A 232 14.31 25.29 -21.10
N ILE A 233 13.01 25.27 -20.78
CA ILE A 233 11.91 25.27 -21.76
C ILE A 233 11.40 26.68 -22.10
N GLY A 234 12.12 27.73 -21.71
CA GLY A 234 11.86 29.12 -22.11
C GLY A 234 10.85 29.87 -21.25
N VAL A 235 10.51 29.36 -20.07
CA VAL A 235 9.70 30.08 -19.08
C VAL A 235 10.64 30.87 -18.15
N ASP A 236 10.68 32.19 -18.33
CA ASP A 236 11.51 33.08 -17.52
C ASP A 236 10.80 33.41 -16.19
N GLU A 237 10.85 32.46 -15.27
CA GLU A 237 10.39 32.63 -13.88
C GLU A 237 11.61 32.61 -12.94
N ASP A 238 11.63 33.53 -11.98
CA ASP A 238 12.63 33.56 -10.93
C ASP A 238 12.17 32.78 -9.69
N ASP A 239 13.11 32.52 -8.76
CA ASP A 239 12.86 31.76 -7.53
C ASP A 239 11.73 32.41 -6.70
N ALA A 240 11.75 33.75 -6.57
CA ALA A 240 10.78 34.48 -5.76
C ALA A 240 9.36 34.39 -6.33
N ALA A 241 9.21 34.50 -7.65
CA ALA A 241 7.95 34.36 -8.36
C ALA A 241 7.39 32.94 -8.21
N MET A 242 8.23 31.91 -8.39
CA MET A 242 7.82 30.52 -8.25
C MET A 242 7.37 30.19 -6.82
N ARG A 243 8.10 30.67 -5.81
CA ARG A 243 7.69 30.52 -4.39
C ARG A 243 6.40 31.24 -4.08
N ALA A 244 6.19 32.44 -4.63
CA ALA A 244 4.94 33.17 -4.46
C ALA A 244 3.77 32.42 -5.10
N SER A 245 3.97 31.86 -6.30
CA SER A 245 3.02 31.01 -7.02
C SER A 245 2.64 29.76 -6.20
N TYR A 246 3.61 29.05 -5.63
CA TYR A 246 3.35 27.91 -4.75
C TYR A 246 2.67 28.29 -3.44
N ARG A 247 3.05 29.40 -2.78
CA ARG A 247 2.31 29.90 -1.61
C ARG A 247 0.86 30.21 -1.92
N ASN A 248 0.61 30.84 -3.07
CA ASN A 248 -0.75 31.12 -3.52
C ASN A 248 -1.54 29.82 -3.73
N LEU A 249 -0.93 28.83 -4.39
CA LEU A 249 -1.56 27.52 -4.60
C LEU A 249 -1.86 26.78 -3.29
N ILE A 250 -0.95 26.83 -2.31
CA ILE A 250 -1.15 26.29 -0.96
C ILE A 250 -2.33 26.99 -0.25
N SER A 251 -2.42 28.32 -0.35
CA SER A 251 -3.53 29.08 0.25
C SER A 251 -4.90 28.76 -0.35
N GLN A 252 -4.93 28.17 -1.55
CA GLN A 252 -6.15 27.76 -2.25
C GLN A 252 -6.50 26.29 -2.04
N HIS A 253 -5.72 25.52 -1.27
CA HIS A 253 -6.01 24.12 -0.98
C HIS A 253 -7.46 23.95 -0.47
N PRO A 254 -8.26 22.98 -0.98
CA PRO A 254 -7.87 21.85 -1.84
C PRO A 254 -8.08 22.10 -3.34
N GLN A 255 -8.26 23.35 -3.78
CA GLN A 255 -8.56 23.67 -5.17
C GLN A 255 -7.36 23.43 -6.09
N ALA A 256 -7.64 22.99 -7.32
CA ALA A 256 -6.65 22.87 -8.38
C ALA A 256 -6.70 24.11 -9.28
N VAL A 257 -5.53 24.52 -9.77
CA VAL A 257 -5.38 25.60 -10.74
C VAL A 257 -4.97 25.00 -12.08
N THR A 258 -5.73 25.31 -13.13
CA THR A 258 -5.48 24.85 -14.49
C THR A 258 -4.95 25.99 -15.35
N SER A 259 -3.96 25.71 -16.19
CA SER A 259 -3.39 26.67 -17.14
C SER A 259 -2.88 25.98 -18.40
N THR A 260 -3.05 26.60 -19.55
CA THR A 260 -2.47 26.10 -20.81
C THR A 260 -1.01 26.53 -20.92
N ILE A 261 -0.12 25.58 -21.20
CA ILE A 261 1.29 25.82 -21.44
C ILE A 261 1.71 25.25 -22.80
N SER A 262 2.67 25.88 -23.46
CA SER A 262 3.24 25.39 -24.71
C SER A 262 4.72 25.09 -24.50
N VAL A 263 5.14 23.88 -24.86
CA VAL A 263 6.51 23.39 -24.68
C VAL A 263 7.07 23.04 -26.05
N ARG A 264 8.24 23.58 -26.38
CA ARG A 264 8.95 23.23 -27.62
C ARG A 264 10.05 22.23 -27.30
N LYS A 265 9.99 21.05 -27.90
CA LYS A 265 11.05 20.03 -27.79
C LYS A 265 12.33 20.47 -28.53
N PRO A 266 13.49 19.89 -28.21
CA PRO A 266 14.74 20.17 -28.92
C PRO A 266 14.70 19.91 -30.43
N ASN A 267 13.86 18.95 -30.87
CA ASN A 267 13.64 18.66 -32.29
C ASN A 267 12.74 19.69 -33.01
N GLY A 268 12.25 20.71 -32.31
CA GLY A 268 11.39 21.78 -32.84
C GLY A 268 9.88 21.52 -32.71
N GLU A 269 9.46 20.31 -32.34
CA GLU A 269 8.07 19.93 -32.12
C GLU A 269 7.41 20.78 -31.02
N LEU A 270 6.20 21.28 -31.27
CA LEU A 270 5.43 22.07 -30.30
C LEU A 270 4.37 21.17 -29.66
N LEU A 271 4.47 20.98 -28.35
CA LEU A 271 3.46 20.35 -27.53
C LEU A 271 2.66 21.40 -26.77
N VAL A 272 1.35 21.21 -26.67
CA VAL A 272 0.45 22.07 -25.90
C VAL A 272 -0.16 21.22 -24.79
N PHE A 273 0.06 21.64 -23.54
CA PHE A 273 -0.46 20.95 -22.37
C PHE A 273 -1.49 21.80 -21.65
N GLU A 274 -2.52 21.14 -21.14
CA GLU A 274 -3.36 21.66 -20.06
C GLU A 274 -2.72 21.21 -18.74
N ALA A 275 -2.05 22.14 -18.07
CA ALA A 275 -1.34 21.87 -16.81
C ALA A 275 -2.28 22.10 -15.62
N MET A 276 -2.57 21.04 -14.88
CA MET A 276 -3.28 21.09 -13.60
C MET A 276 -2.29 21.05 -12.45
N ARG A 277 -2.36 22.02 -11.55
CA ARG A 277 -1.50 22.13 -10.36
C ARG A 277 -2.36 22.13 -9.11
N ARG A 278 -1.98 21.35 -8.10
CA ARG A 278 -2.69 21.30 -6.81
C ARG A 278 -1.70 21.16 -5.66
N ALA A 279 -1.90 21.94 -4.60
CA ALA A 279 -1.22 21.70 -3.33
C ALA A 279 -1.87 20.53 -2.59
N VAL A 280 -1.08 19.72 -1.86
CA VAL A 280 -1.54 18.60 -1.04
C VAL A 280 -0.72 18.60 0.24
N LEU A 281 -1.35 18.38 1.39
CA LEU A 281 -0.67 18.20 2.68
C LEU A 281 -0.46 16.70 2.93
N ILE A 282 0.81 16.26 3.06
CA ILE A 282 1.22 14.87 3.30
C ILE A 282 2.17 14.88 4.49
N ASP A 283 1.86 14.15 5.57
CA ASP A 283 2.69 14.05 6.77
C ASP A 283 3.22 15.41 7.28
N ASP A 284 2.32 16.38 7.40
CA ASP A 284 2.60 17.78 7.80
C ASP A 284 3.50 18.58 6.85
N ALA A 285 3.84 18.04 5.66
CA ALA A 285 4.58 18.72 4.61
C ALA A 285 3.69 19.06 3.40
N TRP A 286 3.86 20.27 2.87
CA TRP A 286 3.18 20.68 1.65
C TRP A 286 3.91 20.14 0.41
N VAL A 287 3.15 19.58 -0.52
CA VAL A 287 3.63 19.06 -1.80
C VAL A 287 2.78 19.63 -2.91
N ILE A 288 3.38 20.02 -4.02
CA ILE A 288 2.66 20.44 -5.22
C ILE A 288 2.64 19.30 -6.23
N VAL A 289 1.45 18.83 -6.59
CA VAL A 289 1.24 17.85 -7.65
C VAL A 289 0.89 18.58 -8.94
N VAL A 290 1.63 18.28 -10.00
CA VAL A 290 1.44 18.86 -11.33
C VAL A 290 1.18 17.73 -12.32
N VAL A 291 0.10 17.85 -13.09
CA VAL A 291 -0.25 16.92 -14.17
C VAL A 291 -0.36 17.73 -15.45
N HIS A 292 0.34 17.30 -16.51
CA HIS A 292 0.25 17.94 -17.82
C HIS A 292 -0.53 17.03 -18.77
N HIS A 293 -1.74 17.44 -19.13
CA HIS A 293 -2.53 16.70 -20.11
C HIS A 293 -2.21 17.18 -21.52
N ASP A 294 -1.79 16.28 -22.41
CA ASP A 294 -1.46 16.64 -23.80
C ASP A 294 -2.73 16.97 -24.59
N ILE A 295 -2.88 18.24 -24.96
CA ILE A 295 -4.00 18.74 -25.76
C ILE A 295 -3.55 19.20 -27.14
N THR A 296 -2.36 18.80 -27.59
CA THR A 296 -1.75 19.26 -28.86
C THR A 296 -2.67 18.99 -30.04
N ALA A 297 -3.19 17.76 -30.17
CA ALA A 297 -4.10 17.39 -31.25
C ALA A 297 -5.40 18.21 -31.19
N ARG A 298 -5.99 18.36 -30.00
CA ARG A 298 -7.21 19.15 -29.76
C ARG A 298 -7.00 20.61 -30.13
N HIS A 299 -5.89 21.19 -29.70
CA HIS A 299 -5.52 22.58 -29.94
C HIS A 299 -5.24 22.85 -31.43
N ALA A 300 -4.52 21.95 -32.11
CA ALA A 300 -4.26 22.06 -33.55
C ALA A 300 -5.55 21.97 -34.38
N ALA A 301 -6.49 21.10 -33.99
CA ALA A 301 -7.81 21.01 -34.63
C ALA A 301 -8.62 22.30 -34.44
N MET A 302 -8.60 22.87 -33.23
CA MET A 302 -9.25 24.15 -32.93
C MET A 302 -8.68 25.28 -33.80
N GLN A 303 -7.35 25.44 -33.86
CA GLN A 303 -6.70 26.47 -34.67
C GLN A 303 -6.92 26.29 -36.18
N ARG A 304 -7.09 25.04 -36.64
CA ARG A 304 -7.43 24.78 -38.05
C ARG A 304 -8.86 25.22 -38.35
N LEU A 305 -9.80 24.94 -37.46
CA LEU A 305 -11.19 25.38 -37.60
C LEU A 305 -11.29 26.91 -37.61
N GLU A 306 -10.64 27.58 -36.66
CA GLU A 306 -10.59 29.06 -36.61
C GLU A 306 -10.04 29.67 -37.90
N ARG A 307 -8.97 29.09 -38.46
CA ARG A 307 -8.39 29.54 -39.74
C ARG A 307 -9.33 29.33 -40.92
N VAL A 308 -10.03 28.20 -40.97
CA VAL A 308 -11.03 27.93 -42.03
C VAL A 308 -12.18 28.93 -41.92
N LEU A 309 -12.70 29.17 -40.72
CA LEU A 309 -13.78 30.14 -40.49
C LEU A 309 -13.34 31.57 -40.86
N ALA A 310 -12.13 31.97 -40.49
CA ALA A 310 -11.56 33.26 -40.87
C ALA A 310 -11.44 33.39 -42.40
N ALA A 311 -10.88 32.37 -43.07
CA ALA A 311 -10.75 32.36 -44.53
C ALA A 311 -12.10 32.37 -45.25
N MET A 312 -13.10 31.66 -44.71
CA MET A 312 -14.48 31.73 -45.21
C MET A 312 -15.06 33.14 -45.08
N ASN A 313 -14.84 33.81 -43.95
CA ASN A 313 -15.34 35.17 -43.71
C ASN A 313 -14.63 36.25 -44.56
N GLU A 314 -13.34 36.08 -44.85
CA GLU A 314 -12.57 36.98 -45.71
C GLU A 314 -12.73 36.70 -47.20
N ALA A 315 -13.36 35.58 -47.58
CA ALA A 315 -13.62 35.27 -48.99
C ALA A 315 -14.43 36.39 -49.64
N ALA A 316 -14.04 36.77 -50.86
CA ALA A 316 -14.79 37.77 -51.65
C ALA A 316 -16.15 37.22 -52.10
N ASP A 317 -16.24 35.91 -52.32
CA ASP A 317 -17.46 35.23 -52.71
C ASP A 317 -18.35 34.90 -51.50
N GLY A 318 -19.66 34.99 -51.70
CA GLY A 318 -20.63 34.60 -50.68
C GLY A 318 -20.71 33.08 -50.53
N ILE A 319 -20.41 32.58 -49.33
CA ILE A 319 -20.46 31.17 -48.97
C ILE A 319 -21.67 30.95 -48.05
N GLN A 320 -22.50 29.98 -48.40
CA GLN A 320 -23.67 29.56 -47.63
C GLN A 320 -23.64 28.05 -47.46
N VAL A 321 -23.82 27.58 -46.22
CA VAL A 321 -23.98 26.17 -45.87
C VAL A 321 -25.44 25.98 -45.47
N VAL A 322 -26.11 25.03 -46.10
CA VAL A 322 -27.56 24.81 -45.95
C VAL A 322 -27.81 23.37 -45.56
N ASP A 323 -28.60 23.15 -44.53
CA ASP A 323 -29.14 21.82 -44.22
C ASP A 323 -30.14 21.44 -45.33
N PRO A 324 -29.88 20.39 -46.13
CA PRO A 324 -30.72 20.03 -47.26
C PRO A 324 -32.09 19.46 -46.85
N VAL A 325 -32.26 19.06 -45.59
CA VAL A 325 -33.52 18.48 -45.07
C VAL A 325 -34.42 19.58 -44.52
N THR A 326 -33.90 20.41 -43.62
CA THR A 326 -34.69 21.47 -42.98
C THR A 326 -34.73 22.75 -43.81
N MET A 327 -33.86 22.86 -44.83
CA MET A 327 -33.72 24.04 -45.68
C MET A 327 -33.43 25.31 -44.88
N THR A 328 -32.64 25.20 -43.81
CA THR A 328 -32.13 26.32 -43.00
C THR A 328 -30.64 26.52 -43.26
N TYR A 329 -30.14 27.73 -43.02
CA TYR A 329 -28.69 27.96 -43.04
C TYR A 329 -28.04 27.31 -41.82
N GLU A 330 -27.01 26.50 -42.04
CA GLU A 330 -26.11 26.02 -40.98
C GLU A 330 -24.99 27.05 -40.71
N ASP A 331 -24.53 27.73 -41.76
CA ASP A 331 -23.57 28.82 -41.66
C ASP A 331 -23.66 29.73 -42.90
N VAL A 332 -23.36 31.02 -42.74
CA VAL A 332 -23.16 31.96 -43.84
C VAL A 332 -21.99 32.88 -43.52
N ASN A 333 -21.14 33.14 -44.51
CA ASN A 333 -20.03 34.08 -44.34
C ASN A 333 -20.48 35.55 -44.48
N GLU A 334 -19.65 36.47 -44.03
CA GLU A 334 -19.93 37.92 -44.10
C GLU A 334 -20.09 38.44 -45.54
N ALA A 335 -19.42 37.84 -46.52
CA ALA A 335 -19.59 38.22 -47.93
C ALA A 335 -20.97 37.86 -48.48
N ALA A 336 -21.53 36.71 -48.11
CA ALA A 336 -22.89 36.33 -48.47
C ALA A 336 -23.89 37.31 -47.88
N ALA A 337 -23.75 37.63 -46.58
CA ALA A 337 -24.60 38.62 -45.92
C ALA A 337 -24.58 39.98 -46.67
N ARG A 338 -23.38 40.48 -47.03
CA ARG A 338 -23.20 41.71 -47.81
C ARG A 338 -23.86 41.65 -49.20
N LEU A 339 -23.77 40.52 -49.90
CA LEU A 339 -24.39 40.36 -51.23
C LEU A 339 -25.91 40.50 -51.20
N PHE A 340 -26.55 40.02 -50.13
CA PHE A 340 -28.00 40.13 -49.95
C PHE A 340 -28.41 41.41 -49.20
N GLY A 341 -27.46 42.23 -48.74
CA GLY A 341 -27.73 43.45 -47.97
C GLY A 341 -28.35 43.20 -46.60
N LEU A 342 -28.14 42.01 -46.03
CA LEU A 342 -28.64 41.58 -44.72
C LEU A 342 -27.48 41.38 -43.75
N SER A 343 -27.74 41.41 -42.45
CA SER A 343 -26.76 40.90 -41.48
C SER A 343 -26.70 39.37 -41.52
N ARG A 344 -25.56 38.80 -41.09
CA ARG A 344 -25.39 37.35 -40.94
C ARG A 344 -26.55 36.74 -40.13
N GLN A 345 -26.92 37.36 -39.01
CA GLN A 345 -27.98 36.85 -38.15
C GLN A 345 -29.35 36.89 -38.82
N GLU A 346 -29.71 37.99 -39.48
CA GLU A 346 -30.98 38.10 -40.21
C GLU A 346 -31.08 37.06 -41.33
N MET A 347 -29.97 36.83 -42.03
CA MET A 347 -29.88 35.81 -43.08
C MET A 347 -30.10 34.41 -42.50
N MET A 348 -29.42 34.07 -41.40
CA MET A 348 -29.58 32.80 -40.67
C MET A 348 -31.03 32.58 -40.19
N ASP A 349 -31.69 33.62 -39.66
CA ASP A 349 -33.05 33.56 -39.12
C ASP A 349 -34.13 33.44 -40.21
N MET A 350 -33.92 34.09 -41.36
CA MET A 350 -34.87 34.05 -42.48
C MET A 350 -34.81 32.72 -43.25
N GLY A 351 -33.63 32.12 -43.34
CA GLY A 351 -33.38 30.90 -44.09
C GLY A 351 -33.35 31.08 -45.61
N PRO A 352 -32.75 30.13 -46.35
CA PRO A 352 -32.49 30.23 -47.79
C PRO A 352 -33.71 30.58 -48.65
N LEU A 353 -34.87 29.98 -48.34
CA LEU A 353 -36.09 30.16 -49.13
C LEU A 353 -36.70 31.56 -49.01
N ARG A 354 -36.47 32.26 -47.90
CA ARG A 354 -36.94 33.65 -47.73
C ARG A 354 -35.95 34.66 -48.27
N VAL A 355 -34.65 34.38 -48.12
CA VAL A 355 -33.58 35.26 -48.61
C VAL A 355 -33.47 35.23 -50.13
N SER A 356 -33.69 34.07 -50.77
CA SER A 356 -33.78 33.94 -52.23
C SER A 356 -34.98 33.08 -52.65
N PRO A 357 -36.16 33.71 -52.86
CA PRO A 357 -37.42 33.01 -53.17
C PRO A 357 -37.41 32.21 -54.49
N ASN A 358 -36.54 32.59 -55.44
CA ASN A 358 -36.46 31.99 -56.77
C ASN A 358 -35.53 30.76 -56.85
N SER A 359 -34.87 30.38 -55.74
CA SER A 359 -33.90 29.26 -55.68
C SER A 359 -34.53 27.87 -55.92
N ARG A 360 -35.86 27.79 -55.96
CA ARG A 360 -36.64 26.55 -56.13
C ARG A 360 -36.31 25.77 -57.41
N ALA A 361 -35.76 26.42 -58.45
CA ALA A 361 -35.50 25.78 -59.74
C ALA A 361 -34.27 24.85 -59.76
N ALA A 362 -33.37 24.92 -58.77
CA ALA A 362 -32.13 24.13 -58.75
C ALA A 362 -32.20 22.86 -57.87
N ALA A 363 -33.07 22.82 -56.86
CA ALA A 363 -33.16 21.70 -55.91
C ALA A 363 -33.88 20.45 -56.47
N SER A 364 -34.49 20.53 -57.65
CA SER A 364 -35.15 19.40 -58.31
C SER A 364 -34.21 18.51 -59.16
N LEU A 365 -32.89 18.71 -59.11
CA LEU A 365 -31.92 18.01 -59.97
C LEU A 365 -31.09 16.91 -59.28
N THR A 366 -31.33 16.55 -58.02
CA THR A 366 -30.56 15.50 -57.32
C THR A 366 -31.40 14.36 -56.72
N SER A 367 -32.57 14.07 -57.29
CA SER A 367 -33.29 12.82 -57.05
C SER A 367 -33.41 12.02 -58.34
N SER A 368 -32.35 11.29 -58.70
CA SER A 368 -32.36 10.17 -59.65
C SER A 368 -31.25 9.20 -59.30
#